data_AF-A0A212UHM0-F1
#
_entry.id   AF-A0A212UHM0-F1
#
_cell.length_a   1.000
_cell.length_b   1.000
_cell.length_c   1.000
_cell.angle_alpha   90.00
_cell.angle_beta   90.00
_cell.angle_gamma   90.00
#
_symmetry.space_group_name_H-M   'P 1'
#
loop_
_entity.id
_entity.type
_entity.pdbx_description
1 polymer ?
#
loop_
_entity_poly.entity_id
_entity_poly.type
_entity_poly.pdbx_seq_one_letter_code
_entity_poly.pdbx_strand_id
1 'polypeptide(L)'
;MPSLHPSTATDNELTDNRHRPPVRTEYRTTDAPLIVTPTFLTRADNTPRAARTMDPGSTKGRHGEGIENPDAEPAEIALEANPNLAYEHWDEYWRKVHGPKFAYEEPGTDNEPVLRYDQVHRFAGGPSSYFRPPYQAMITEDKKLVRDPYAQVPAYQRPRFDGFAYIAYAAEADIQKVLKQPQYDKRIIADEQTVFRLVTREIAREYILLPSPQHRDPLSLVKIHYRRPELSREEFQQRLLVTHAALVMAQPATHTYVRRYAQLHNIGSTQQPDPEGNPIDAVSVLSFASVNDVEDYLATDDYQAVEADEATFIDSVRSEFWTGLNYSVINRLLPELATRR
;
A
#
# COMPACT_ATOMS: atom_id res chain seq x y z
N MET A 1 -2.16 -19.53 29.19
CA MET A 1 -1.83 -18.11 29.39
C MET A 1 -0.32 -17.96 29.43
N PRO A 2 0.38 -17.77 28.31
CA PRO A 2 1.81 -17.49 28.37
C PRO A 2 2.02 -16.03 28.82
N SER A 3 2.77 -15.92 29.90
CA SER A 3 3.39 -14.76 30.52
C SER A 3 3.74 -13.61 29.55
N LEU A 4 3.19 -12.42 29.82
CA LEU A 4 3.72 -11.13 29.38
C LEU A 4 5.18 -11.02 29.86
N HIS A 5 6.15 -11.17 28.94
CA HIS A 5 7.54 -10.89 29.25
C HIS A 5 7.70 -9.40 29.59
N PRO A 6 8.29 -9.04 30.74
CA PRO A 6 8.69 -7.66 30.98
C PRO A 6 9.87 -7.35 30.05
N SER A 7 9.63 -6.45 29.09
CA SER A 7 10.66 -5.94 28.17
C SER A 7 11.88 -5.47 28.95
N THR A 8 13.01 -6.13 28.71
CA THR A 8 14.32 -5.71 29.23
C THR A 8 14.86 -4.55 28.38
N ALA A 9 15.80 -3.77 28.90
CA ALA A 9 16.39 -2.63 28.18
C ALA A 9 17.05 -3.06 26.84
N THR A 10 17.48 -4.32 26.73
CA THR A 10 18.00 -4.95 25.50
C THR A 10 16.91 -5.24 24.46
N ASP A 11 15.68 -5.56 24.86
CA ASP A 11 14.56 -5.74 23.92
C ASP A 11 14.20 -4.43 23.21
N ASN A 12 14.47 -3.30 23.88
CA ASN A 12 14.22 -1.96 23.36
C ASN A 12 15.25 -1.52 22.30
N GLU A 13 16.30 -2.30 22.03
CA GLU A 13 17.21 -2.08 20.89
C GLU A 13 16.68 -2.69 19.59
N LEU A 14 15.74 -3.64 19.70
CA LEU A 14 15.21 -4.42 18.58
C LEU A 14 13.92 -3.84 17.98
N THR A 15 13.45 -2.71 18.49
CA THR A 15 12.13 -2.16 18.14
C THR A 15 12.19 -1.26 16.91
N ASP A 16 11.24 -1.44 15.99
CA ASP A 16 11.11 -0.65 14.75
C ASP A 16 11.02 0.86 15.02
N ASN A 17 10.41 1.26 16.14
CA ASN A 17 10.23 2.65 16.53
C ASN A 17 11.54 3.44 16.69
N ARG A 18 12.70 2.78 16.80
CA ARG A 18 14.01 3.43 16.82
C ARG A 18 14.41 4.02 15.46
N HIS A 19 13.79 3.58 14.38
CA HIS A 19 14.09 4.00 13.01
C HIS A 19 13.26 5.22 12.57
N ARG A 20 12.61 5.91 13.51
CA ARG A 20 11.74 7.07 13.24
C ARG A 20 11.81 8.11 14.38
N PRO A 21 11.26 9.33 14.19
CA PRO A 21 11.24 10.32 15.27
C PRO A 21 10.49 9.85 16.53
N PRO A 22 10.68 10.49 17.69
CA PRO A 22 11.79 11.39 18.00
C PRO A 22 13.09 10.64 18.34
N VAL A 23 13.10 9.29 18.25
CA VAL A 23 14.24 8.46 18.67
C VAL A 23 15.43 8.65 17.75
N ARG A 24 15.20 8.58 16.44
CA ARG A 24 16.21 8.97 15.44
C ARG A 24 16.17 10.47 15.22
N THR A 25 17.33 11.10 15.07
CA THR A 25 17.45 12.56 14.83
C THR A 25 18.26 12.90 13.58
N GLU A 26 19.00 11.94 13.03
CA GLU A 26 19.74 12.08 11.78
C GLU A 26 18.89 11.61 10.59
N TYR A 27 18.67 12.51 9.64
CA TYR A 27 17.82 12.31 8.47
C TYR A 27 18.55 12.70 7.19
N ARG A 28 18.19 12.05 6.10
CA ARG A 28 18.67 12.35 4.75
C ARG A 28 17.50 12.89 3.95
N THR A 29 17.55 14.15 3.56
CA THR A 29 16.47 14.76 2.75
C THR A 29 17.09 15.47 1.56
N THR A 30 16.47 15.30 0.40
CA THR A 30 16.83 16.00 -0.84
C THR A 30 15.57 16.35 -1.62
N ASP A 31 15.68 17.24 -2.61
CA ASP A 31 14.64 17.52 -3.59
C ASP A 31 14.71 16.60 -4.83
N ALA A 32 15.62 15.63 -4.85
CA ALA A 32 15.73 14.66 -5.92
C ALA A 32 14.66 13.56 -5.78
N PRO A 33 14.16 12.99 -6.89
CA PRO A 33 13.29 11.82 -6.84
C PRO A 33 13.98 10.66 -6.13
N LEU A 34 13.26 9.96 -5.25
CA LEU A 34 13.73 8.75 -4.62
C LEU A 34 13.46 7.54 -5.51
N ILE A 35 14.25 6.48 -5.33
CA ILE A 35 13.96 5.18 -5.92
C ILE A 35 13.18 4.38 -4.90
N VAL A 36 12.05 3.81 -5.31
CA VAL A 36 11.13 3.15 -4.40
C VAL A 36 10.68 1.82 -4.95
N THR A 37 10.38 0.86 -4.07
CA THR A 37 9.71 -0.39 -4.43
C THR A 37 8.27 -0.32 -3.96
N PRO A 38 7.31 0.05 -4.83
CA PRO A 38 5.90 0.00 -4.52
C PRO A 38 5.41 -1.44 -4.66
N THR A 39 5.19 -2.10 -3.54
CA THR A 39 4.87 -3.53 -3.48
C THR A 39 3.41 -3.70 -3.07
N PHE A 40 2.55 -4.09 -4.01
CA PHE A 40 1.17 -4.44 -3.72
C PHE A 40 1.06 -5.89 -3.24
N LEU A 41 0.17 -6.09 -2.27
CA LEU A 41 0.09 -7.32 -1.50
C LEU A 41 -1.34 -7.83 -1.49
N THR A 42 -1.49 -9.14 -1.58
CA THR A 42 -2.75 -9.82 -1.23
C THR A 42 -2.51 -10.79 -0.10
N ARG A 43 -3.44 -10.86 0.85
CA ARG A 43 -3.31 -11.73 2.03
C ARG A 43 -3.38 -13.21 1.63
N ALA A 44 -2.66 -14.06 2.37
CA ALA A 44 -2.90 -15.50 2.36
C ALA A 44 -4.32 -15.77 2.86
N ASP A 45 -5.21 -16.20 1.97
CA ASP A 45 -6.59 -16.58 2.28
C ASP A 45 -7.08 -17.71 1.37
N ASN A 46 -8.30 -18.17 1.64
CA ASN A 46 -8.94 -19.27 0.91
C ASN A 46 -9.68 -18.81 -0.37
N THR A 47 -9.31 -17.66 -0.96
CA THR A 47 -9.93 -17.23 -2.22
C THR A 47 -9.48 -18.17 -3.36
N PRO A 48 -10.40 -18.63 -4.23
CA PRO A 48 -10.03 -19.47 -5.38
C PRO A 48 -9.04 -18.77 -6.32
N ARG A 49 -8.12 -19.54 -6.92
CA ARG A 49 -7.13 -19.00 -7.88
C ARG A 49 -7.73 -18.27 -9.07
N ALA A 50 -8.88 -18.74 -9.55
CA ALA A 50 -9.60 -18.10 -10.65
C ALA A 50 -10.11 -16.69 -10.28
N ALA A 51 -10.27 -16.39 -8.98
CA ALA A 51 -10.73 -15.10 -8.50
C ALA A 51 -9.59 -14.19 -8.04
N ARG A 52 -8.49 -14.73 -7.51
CA ARG A 52 -7.28 -13.98 -7.15
C ARG A 52 -6.01 -14.74 -7.52
N THR A 53 -5.10 -14.06 -8.20
CA THR A 53 -3.77 -14.57 -8.54
C THR A 53 -2.99 -14.98 -7.29
N MET A 54 -2.08 -15.94 -7.42
CA MET A 54 -1.23 -16.42 -6.34
C MET A 54 0.16 -16.74 -6.87
N ASP A 55 1.18 -16.29 -6.15
CA ASP A 55 2.57 -16.55 -6.51
C ASP A 55 2.94 -18.02 -6.27
N PRO A 56 3.86 -18.58 -7.07
CA PRO A 56 4.37 -19.93 -6.85
C PRO A 56 4.96 -20.10 -5.45
N GLY A 57 4.51 -21.11 -4.72
CA GLY A 57 5.02 -21.43 -3.38
C GLY A 57 4.52 -20.50 -2.26
N SER A 58 3.70 -19.50 -2.58
CA SER A 58 3.02 -18.63 -1.59
C SER A 58 1.77 -19.28 -1.02
N THR A 59 1.20 -18.69 0.03
CA THR A 59 0.18 -19.31 0.89
C THR A 59 0.68 -20.64 1.46
N LYS A 60 1.74 -20.56 2.28
CA LYS A 60 2.30 -21.75 2.95
C LYS A 60 1.28 -22.41 3.87
N GLY A 61 1.30 -23.74 3.88
CA GLY A 61 0.57 -24.56 4.82
C GLY A 61 1.34 -24.80 6.12
N ARG A 62 0.69 -25.43 7.11
CA ARG A 62 1.24 -25.68 8.46
C ARG A 62 2.55 -26.47 8.48
N HIS A 63 2.87 -27.15 7.39
CA HIS A 63 4.10 -27.91 7.20
C HIS A 63 5.21 -27.14 6.45
N GLY A 64 4.97 -25.88 6.08
CA GLY A 64 5.94 -25.04 5.36
C GLY A 64 5.97 -25.24 3.84
N GLU A 65 5.07 -26.07 3.31
CA GLU A 65 4.89 -26.30 1.88
C GLU A 65 3.86 -25.34 1.27
N GLY A 66 3.99 -24.99 -0.01
CA GLY A 66 3.00 -24.13 -0.68
C GLY A 66 1.70 -24.89 -0.91
N ILE A 67 0.55 -24.29 -0.59
CA ILE A 67 -0.76 -24.88 -0.85
C ILE A 67 -1.15 -24.61 -2.29
N GLU A 68 -1.49 -25.65 -3.06
CA GLU A 68 -1.89 -25.45 -4.45
C GLU A 68 -3.28 -24.83 -4.57
N ASN A 69 -4.27 -25.32 -3.83
CA ASN A 69 -5.66 -24.86 -3.90
C ASN A 69 -6.20 -24.49 -2.50
N PRO A 70 -5.91 -23.28 -2.00
CA PRO A 70 -6.26 -22.88 -0.63
C PRO A 70 -7.77 -22.79 -0.36
N ASP A 71 -8.60 -22.70 -1.41
CA ASP A 71 -10.06 -22.76 -1.32
C ASP A 71 -10.58 -24.19 -1.07
N ALA A 72 -9.86 -25.22 -1.54
CA ALA A 72 -10.21 -26.62 -1.31
C ALA A 72 -9.70 -27.14 0.04
N GLU A 73 -8.58 -26.58 0.53
CA GLU A 73 -7.91 -27.00 1.77
C GLU A 73 -7.68 -25.83 2.74
N PRO A 74 -8.73 -25.04 3.10
CA PRO A 74 -8.56 -23.83 3.90
C PRO A 74 -8.01 -24.07 5.30
N ALA A 75 -8.21 -25.28 5.86
CA ALA A 75 -7.69 -25.69 7.16
C ALA A 75 -6.16 -25.73 7.23
N GLU A 76 -5.51 -25.91 6.07
CA GLU A 76 -4.06 -26.05 5.97
C GLU A 76 -3.33 -24.71 5.95
N ILE A 77 -4.01 -23.59 5.67
CA ILE A 77 -3.40 -22.26 5.62
C ILE A 77 -2.70 -21.96 6.94
N ALA A 78 -1.40 -21.69 6.88
CA ALA A 78 -0.56 -21.56 8.08
C ALA A 78 -0.89 -20.32 8.90
N LEU A 79 -1.12 -19.18 8.24
CA LEU A 79 -1.39 -17.92 8.90
C LEU A 79 -2.73 -17.97 9.64
N GLU A 80 -3.82 -18.10 8.90
CA GLU A 80 -5.17 -18.14 9.46
C GLU A 80 -6.11 -18.96 8.56
N ALA A 81 -6.66 -20.03 9.13
CA ALA A 81 -7.57 -20.93 8.43
C ALA A 81 -9.04 -20.51 8.56
N ASN A 82 -9.39 -19.71 9.56
CA ASN A 82 -10.75 -19.23 9.75
C ASN A 82 -11.00 -17.99 8.87
N PRO A 83 -11.88 -18.07 7.86
CA PRO A 83 -12.13 -16.94 6.96
C PRO A 83 -12.73 -15.71 7.69
N ASN A 84 -13.34 -15.90 8.87
CA ASN A 84 -13.86 -14.81 9.70
C ASN A 84 -12.77 -14.06 10.49
N LEU A 85 -11.53 -14.57 10.52
CA LEU A 85 -10.39 -13.98 11.22
C LEU A 85 -9.23 -13.66 10.27
N ALA A 86 -9.24 -14.22 9.06
CA ALA A 86 -8.11 -14.19 8.13
C ALA A 86 -7.64 -12.77 7.81
N TYR A 87 -8.54 -11.80 7.79
CA TYR A 87 -8.16 -10.42 7.52
C TYR A 87 -7.53 -9.73 8.73
N GLU A 88 -8.14 -9.86 9.91
CA GLU A 88 -7.65 -9.28 11.15
C GLU A 88 -6.28 -9.86 11.54
N HIS A 89 -6.12 -11.17 11.40
CA HIS A 89 -4.86 -11.84 11.70
C HIS A 89 -3.78 -11.46 10.68
N TRP A 90 -4.13 -11.34 9.39
CA TRP A 90 -3.20 -10.84 8.39
C TRP A 90 -2.74 -9.40 8.67
N ASP A 91 -3.68 -8.51 9.00
CA ASP A 91 -3.41 -7.11 9.33
C ASP A 91 -2.46 -7.02 10.54
N GLU A 92 -2.77 -7.74 11.61
CA GLU A 92 -1.96 -7.79 12.81
C GLU A 92 -0.57 -8.38 12.55
N TYR A 93 -0.49 -9.52 11.85
CA TYR A 93 0.77 -10.19 11.57
C TYR A 93 1.66 -9.34 10.68
N TRP A 94 1.10 -8.77 9.61
CA TRP A 94 1.88 -7.95 8.69
C TRP A 94 2.48 -6.74 9.40
N ARG A 95 1.71 -6.06 10.25
CA ARG A 95 2.20 -4.90 10.98
C ARG A 95 3.15 -5.25 12.12
N LYS A 96 2.80 -6.24 12.93
CA LYS A 96 3.46 -6.47 14.24
C LYS A 96 4.56 -7.53 14.19
N VAL A 97 4.60 -8.38 13.16
CA VAL A 97 5.56 -9.48 13.05
C VAL A 97 6.41 -9.37 11.78
N HIS A 98 5.77 -9.22 10.62
CA HIS A 98 6.51 -9.15 9.34
C HIS A 98 7.24 -7.81 9.19
N GLY A 99 6.53 -6.68 9.35
CA GLY A 99 7.08 -5.33 9.15
C GLY A 99 8.38 -5.05 9.91
N PRO A 100 8.47 -5.35 11.23
CA PRO A 100 9.68 -5.11 12.01
C PRO A 100 10.93 -5.82 11.46
N LYS A 101 10.79 -6.88 10.67
CA LYS A 101 11.93 -7.60 10.07
C LYS A 101 12.77 -6.74 9.13
N PHE A 102 12.17 -5.72 8.49
CA PHE A 102 12.91 -4.77 7.65
C PHE A 102 13.73 -3.76 8.46
N ALA A 103 13.36 -3.54 9.73
CA ALA A 103 14.10 -2.67 10.65
C ALA A 103 15.19 -3.44 11.41
N TYR A 104 15.05 -4.76 11.55
CA TYR A 104 16.02 -5.61 12.24
C TYR A 104 17.18 -6.02 11.34
N GLU A 105 18.41 -5.78 11.81
CA GLU A 105 19.65 -6.18 11.15
C GLU A 105 20.20 -7.44 11.82
N GLU A 106 20.25 -8.57 11.10
CA GLU A 106 21.01 -9.73 11.56
C GLU A 106 22.52 -9.42 11.56
N PRO A 107 23.33 -10.08 12.41
CA PRO A 107 24.78 -9.89 12.40
C PRO A 107 25.39 -10.05 11.00
N GLY A 108 26.06 -9.01 10.50
CA GLY A 108 26.67 -8.99 9.18
C GLY A 108 25.76 -8.50 8.05
N THR A 109 24.58 -7.98 8.37
CA THR A 109 23.68 -7.31 7.42
C THR A 109 23.67 -5.79 7.66
N ASP A 110 23.19 -5.04 6.67
CA ASP A 110 23.06 -3.59 6.67
C ASP A 110 21.74 -3.19 6.02
N ASN A 111 20.84 -2.60 6.81
CA ASN A 111 19.56 -2.06 6.35
C ASN A 111 19.56 -0.53 6.33
N GLU A 112 20.69 0.16 6.58
CA GLU A 112 20.80 1.63 6.43
C GLU A 112 20.40 2.16 5.04
N PRO A 113 20.56 1.43 3.93
CA PRO A 113 20.07 1.90 2.63
C PRO A 113 18.53 2.00 2.51
N VAL A 114 17.76 1.37 3.41
CA VAL A 114 16.30 1.53 3.50
C VAL A 114 15.98 2.87 4.16
N LEU A 115 15.72 3.92 3.38
CA LEU A 115 15.52 5.26 3.93
C LEU A 115 14.12 5.44 4.51
N ARG A 116 13.12 4.78 3.94
CA ARG A 116 11.76 4.79 4.44
C ARG A 116 11.09 3.47 4.16
N TYR A 117 10.23 3.02 5.08
CA TYR A 117 9.36 1.88 4.89
C TYR A 117 8.01 2.19 5.52
N ASP A 118 7.00 2.32 4.67
CA ASP A 118 5.61 2.47 5.07
C ASP A 118 4.81 1.22 4.68
N GLN A 119 3.90 0.81 5.56
CA GLN A 119 2.87 -0.17 5.27
C GLN A 119 1.55 0.57 5.18
N VAL A 120 0.82 0.38 4.08
CA VAL A 120 -0.53 0.90 3.90
C VAL A 120 -1.48 -0.28 3.87
N HIS A 121 -2.24 -0.43 4.96
CA HIS A 121 -3.18 -1.52 5.16
C HIS A 121 -4.55 -1.04 4.72
N ARG A 122 -5.09 -1.60 3.63
CA ARG A 122 -6.47 -1.30 3.23
C ARG A 122 -7.38 -1.60 4.41
N PHE A 123 -8.45 -0.83 4.60
CA PHE A 123 -9.53 -1.18 5.55
C PHE A 123 -10.90 -1.09 4.88
N ALA A 124 -11.84 -1.94 5.31
CA ALA A 124 -13.11 -2.14 4.59
C ALA A 124 -14.06 -0.92 4.62
N GLY A 125 -14.01 -0.14 5.70
CA GLY A 125 -14.85 1.05 5.87
C GLY A 125 -14.34 2.29 5.13
N GLY A 126 -13.19 2.21 4.46
CA GLY A 126 -12.62 3.33 3.72
C GLY A 126 -13.21 3.43 2.30
N PRO A 127 -13.30 4.63 1.72
CA PRO A 127 -13.67 4.78 0.31
C PRO A 127 -12.85 3.91 -0.65
N SER A 128 -13.50 3.40 -1.69
CA SER A 128 -12.82 2.69 -2.79
C SER A 128 -13.54 2.92 -4.11
N SER A 129 -12.93 2.56 -5.24
CA SER A 129 -13.55 2.65 -6.57
C SER A 129 -14.91 1.95 -6.67
N TYR A 130 -15.14 0.91 -5.87
CA TYR A 130 -16.35 0.09 -5.95
C TYR A 130 -17.48 0.57 -5.01
N PHE A 131 -17.15 1.37 -4.00
CA PHE A 131 -18.13 1.96 -3.09
C PHE A 131 -17.61 3.33 -2.63
N ARG A 132 -18.11 4.37 -3.29
CA ARG A 132 -17.59 5.74 -3.22
C ARG A 132 -18.58 6.63 -2.46
N PRO A 133 -18.11 7.65 -1.72
CA PRO A 133 -18.99 8.71 -1.24
C PRO A 133 -19.60 9.51 -2.40
N PRO A 134 -20.72 10.21 -2.19
CA PRO A 134 -21.48 10.27 -0.94
C PRO A 134 -22.32 9.01 -0.69
N TYR A 135 -22.37 8.55 0.56
CA TYR A 135 -23.19 7.40 0.94
C TYR A 135 -24.65 7.81 1.17
N GLN A 136 -25.59 6.97 0.75
CA GLN A 136 -27.01 7.24 0.84
C GLN A 136 -27.69 6.26 1.80
N ALA A 137 -28.65 6.75 2.58
CA ALA A 137 -29.52 5.90 3.37
C ALA A 137 -30.40 5.06 2.44
N MET A 138 -30.54 3.76 2.72
CA MET A 138 -31.48 2.88 2.01
C MET A 138 -32.90 3.27 2.40
N ILE A 139 -33.58 3.97 1.50
CA ILE A 139 -34.95 4.48 1.72
C ILE A 139 -35.93 3.99 0.65
N THR A 140 -37.19 3.90 1.05
CA THR A 140 -38.33 3.66 0.17
C THR A 140 -38.78 4.94 -0.54
N GLU A 141 -39.68 4.82 -1.52
CA GLU A 141 -40.25 5.95 -2.25
C GLU A 141 -40.96 6.98 -1.34
N ASP A 142 -41.54 6.53 -0.23
CA ASP A 142 -42.15 7.40 0.79
C ASP A 142 -41.12 8.02 1.77
N LYS A 143 -39.83 7.96 1.43
CA LYS A 143 -38.69 8.55 2.18
C LYS A 143 -38.51 7.98 3.59
N LYS A 144 -38.84 6.71 3.80
CA LYS A 144 -38.58 5.99 5.06
C LYS A 144 -37.47 4.97 4.88
N LEU A 145 -36.83 4.59 5.99
CA LEU A 145 -35.87 3.48 5.96
C LEU A 145 -36.56 2.18 5.53
N VAL A 146 -35.83 1.36 4.77
CA VAL A 146 -36.31 0.05 4.34
C VAL A 146 -36.63 -0.85 5.54
N ARG A 147 -37.72 -1.62 5.44
CA ARG A 147 -38.18 -2.51 6.52
C ARG A 147 -37.47 -3.87 6.56
N ASP A 148 -36.79 -4.20 5.47
CA ASP A 148 -36.14 -5.49 5.21
C ASP A 148 -34.66 -5.29 4.81
N PRO A 149 -33.85 -4.62 5.64
CA PRO A 149 -32.45 -4.34 5.30
C PRO A 149 -31.64 -5.63 5.01
N TYR A 150 -32.01 -6.76 5.63
CA TYR A 150 -31.38 -8.06 5.38
C TYR A 150 -31.52 -8.55 3.94
N ALA A 151 -32.56 -8.12 3.21
CA ALA A 151 -32.80 -8.49 1.82
C ALA A 151 -32.16 -7.50 0.83
N GLN A 152 -31.65 -6.37 1.32
CA GLN A 152 -31.15 -5.26 0.50
C GLN A 152 -29.66 -4.97 0.73
N VAL A 153 -28.95 -5.83 1.47
CA VAL A 153 -27.50 -5.68 1.69
C VAL A 153 -26.77 -5.74 0.35
N PRO A 154 -26.05 -4.68 -0.06
CA PRO A 154 -25.32 -4.70 -1.32
C PRO A 154 -24.19 -5.74 -1.26
N ALA A 155 -23.92 -6.38 -2.40
CA ALA A 155 -22.78 -7.27 -2.52
C ALA A 155 -21.47 -6.51 -2.29
N TYR A 156 -20.63 -7.04 -1.41
CA TYR A 156 -19.32 -6.45 -1.15
C TYR A 156 -18.36 -6.67 -2.33
N GLN A 157 -17.73 -5.60 -2.79
CA GLN A 157 -16.71 -5.63 -3.83
C GLN A 157 -15.35 -5.32 -3.21
N ARG A 158 -14.45 -6.31 -3.25
CA ARG A 158 -13.11 -6.21 -2.68
C ARG A 158 -12.14 -5.65 -3.73
N PRO A 159 -11.34 -4.62 -3.42
CA PRO A 159 -10.24 -4.19 -4.27
C PRO A 159 -9.25 -5.31 -4.59
N ARG A 160 -8.50 -5.14 -5.67
CA ARG A 160 -7.56 -6.16 -6.15
C ARG A 160 -6.46 -6.45 -5.13
N PHE A 161 -6.04 -5.45 -4.37
CA PHE A 161 -4.99 -5.56 -3.36
C PHE A 161 -5.51 -5.30 -1.93
N ASP A 162 -4.92 -5.99 -0.96
CA ASP A 162 -5.25 -5.83 0.46
C ASP A 162 -4.29 -4.86 1.18
N GLY A 163 -3.11 -4.64 0.60
CA GLY A 163 -2.11 -3.77 1.16
C GLY A 163 -1.11 -3.27 0.13
N PHE A 164 -0.32 -2.30 0.58
CA PHE A 164 0.73 -1.66 -0.20
C PHE A 164 1.93 -1.39 0.72
N ALA A 165 3.05 -2.06 0.48
CA ALA A 165 4.33 -1.75 1.09
C ALA A 165 5.09 -0.74 0.23
N TYR A 166 5.63 0.28 0.87
CA TYR A 166 6.28 1.39 0.22
C TYR A 166 7.67 1.59 0.84
N ILE A 167 8.69 1.10 0.14
CA ILE A 167 10.08 1.18 0.60
C ILE A 167 10.87 2.15 -0.28
N ALA A 168 11.57 3.11 0.33
CA ALA A 168 12.35 4.12 -0.38
C ALA A 168 13.86 3.96 -0.14
N TYR A 169 14.61 4.27 -1.18
CA TYR A 169 16.06 4.14 -1.29
C TYR A 169 16.65 5.40 -1.97
N ALA A 170 17.92 5.68 -1.73
CA ALA A 170 18.61 6.76 -2.44
C ALA A 170 18.86 6.44 -3.91
N ALA A 171 19.17 5.16 -4.22
CA ALA A 171 19.49 4.72 -5.57
C ALA A 171 19.00 3.28 -5.82
N GLU A 172 18.82 2.92 -7.09
CA GLU A 172 18.41 1.56 -7.49
C GLU A 172 19.41 0.49 -7.05
N ALA A 173 20.70 0.81 -7.06
CA ALA A 173 21.74 -0.10 -6.57
C ALA A 173 21.56 -0.47 -5.09
N ASP A 174 20.92 0.39 -4.29
CA ASP A 174 20.67 0.13 -2.87
C ASP A 174 19.56 -0.91 -2.67
N ILE A 175 18.59 -1.01 -3.60
CA ILE A 175 17.62 -2.11 -3.61
C ILE A 175 18.37 -3.44 -3.69
N GLN A 176 19.31 -3.55 -4.63
CA GLN A 176 20.09 -4.78 -4.85
C GLN A 176 20.98 -5.11 -3.65
N LYS A 177 21.61 -4.11 -3.03
CA LYS A 177 22.40 -4.30 -1.80
C LYS A 177 21.54 -4.86 -0.68
N VAL A 178 20.31 -4.35 -0.53
CA VAL A 178 19.40 -4.75 0.53
C VAL A 178 18.83 -6.15 0.28
N LEU A 179 18.22 -6.37 -0.89
CA LEU A 179 17.49 -7.61 -1.20
C LEU A 179 18.39 -8.84 -1.38
N LYS A 180 19.69 -8.67 -1.69
CA LYS A 180 20.63 -9.80 -1.87
C LYS A 180 21.28 -10.28 -0.58
N GLN A 181 20.92 -9.71 0.57
CA GLN A 181 21.49 -10.14 1.84
C GLN A 181 20.87 -11.49 2.25
N PRO A 182 21.62 -12.42 2.88
CA PRO A 182 21.12 -13.74 3.24
C PRO A 182 19.84 -13.74 4.11
N GLN A 183 19.63 -12.68 4.91
CA GLN A 183 18.43 -12.54 5.74
C GLN A 183 17.15 -12.38 4.89
N TYR A 184 17.23 -11.71 3.75
CA TYR A 184 16.06 -11.45 2.91
C TYR A 184 15.54 -12.76 2.30
N ASP A 185 16.41 -13.53 1.66
CA ASP A 185 16.03 -14.80 1.04
C ASP A 185 15.52 -15.81 2.07
N LYS A 186 16.22 -15.97 3.20
CA LYS A 186 15.95 -17.06 4.15
C LYS A 186 14.84 -16.74 5.14
N ARG A 187 14.61 -15.46 5.45
CA ARG A 187 13.70 -15.05 6.54
C ARG A 187 12.57 -14.18 6.05
N ILE A 188 12.84 -13.20 5.19
CA ILE A 188 11.81 -12.25 4.74
C ILE A 188 10.95 -12.90 3.66
N ILE A 189 11.55 -13.46 2.60
CA ILE A 189 10.79 -14.12 1.51
C ILE A 189 10.03 -15.34 2.02
N ALA A 190 10.65 -16.16 2.89
CA ALA A 190 9.98 -17.30 3.50
C ALA A 190 8.75 -16.88 4.33
N ASP A 191 8.83 -15.74 5.00
CA ASP A 191 7.72 -15.17 5.74
C ASP A 191 6.66 -14.56 4.82
N GLU A 192 7.06 -13.83 3.78
CA GLU A 192 6.16 -13.29 2.74
C GLU A 192 5.34 -14.41 2.11
N GLN A 193 5.94 -15.56 1.79
CA GLN A 193 5.22 -16.73 1.26
C GLN A 193 4.19 -17.30 2.26
N THR A 194 4.36 -17.04 3.55
CA THR A 194 3.42 -17.47 4.60
C THR A 194 2.27 -16.48 4.76
N VAL A 195 2.56 -15.19 4.82
CA VAL A 195 1.55 -14.14 5.11
C VAL A 195 0.85 -13.62 3.85
N PHE A 196 1.50 -13.68 2.69
CA PHE A 196 0.97 -13.17 1.43
C PHE A 196 0.68 -14.30 0.44
N ARG A 197 -0.37 -14.07 -0.34
CA ARG A 197 -0.73 -14.86 -1.50
C ARG A 197 0.03 -14.38 -2.74
N LEU A 198 0.19 -13.06 -2.86
CA LEU A 198 0.87 -12.41 -3.97
C LEU A 198 1.57 -11.13 -3.51
N VAL A 199 2.76 -10.90 -4.05
CA VAL A 199 3.61 -9.74 -3.78
C VAL A 199 4.15 -9.20 -5.11
N THR A 200 3.74 -7.99 -5.51
CA THR A 200 4.32 -7.33 -6.69
C THR A 200 5.69 -6.72 -6.35
N ARG A 201 6.57 -6.49 -7.35
CA ARG A 201 8.00 -6.19 -7.11
C ARG A 201 8.55 -5.04 -7.96
N GLU A 202 7.68 -4.08 -8.27
CA GLU A 202 7.97 -2.93 -9.10
C GLU A 202 9.10 -2.07 -8.51
N ILE A 203 9.74 -1.32 -9.40
CA ILE A 203 10.66 -0.23 -9.07
C ILE A 203 10.04 1.03 -9.64
N ALA A 204 9.97 2.09 -8.84
CA ALA A 204 9.42 3.36 -9.26
C ALA A 204 10.32 4.54 -8.87
N ARG A 205 10.13 5.67 -9.55
CA ARG A 205 10.61 6.97 -9.10
C ARG A 205 9.52 7.68 -8.32
N GLU A 206 9.82 8.13 -7.11
CA GLU A 206 8.90 8.94 -6.31
C GLU A 206 9.08 10.42 -6.61
N TYR A 207 7.95 11.09 -6.85
CA TYR A 207 7.83 12.54 -6.90
C TYR A 207 6.88 12.99 -5.80
N ILE A 208 7.42 13.67 -4.78
CA ILE A 208 6.65 14.31 -3.71
C ILE A 208 6.18 15.67 -4.24
N LEU A 209 4.87 15.84 -4.39
CA LEU A 209 4.25 17.04 -4.93
C LEU A 209 3.72 17.97 -3.84
N LEU A 210 3.18 17.37 -2.76
CA LEU A 210 2.82 18.04 -1.52
C LEU A 210 3.52 17.27 -0.38
N PRO A 211 4.54 17.85 0.28
CA PRO A 211 5.30 17.16 1.32
C PRO A 211 4.52 17.12 2.64
N SER A 212 4.65 16.01 3.38
CA SER A 212 4.16 15.92 4.75
C SER A 212 5.17 16.53 5.73
N PRO A 213 4.76 17.44 6.62
CA PRO A 213 5.67 18.00 7.61
C PRO A 213 6.26 16.96 8.58
N GLN A 214 5.55 15.87 8.86
CA GLN A 214 6.01 14.81 9.77
C GLN A 214 6.07 13.42 9.15
N HIS A 215 5.50 13.22 7.96
CA HIS A 215 5.33 11.92 7.33
C HIS A 215 4.73 10.89 8.32
N ARG A 216 3.63 11.29 8.94
CA ARG A 216 2.86 10.51 9.94
C ARG A 216 1.37 10.60 9.69
N ASP A 217 1.00 10.88 8.45
CA ASP A 217 -0.38 11.01 8.06
C ASP A 217 -1.06 9.66 8.23
N PRO A 218 -2.16 9.57 8.98
CA PRO A 218 -2.71 8.29 9.41
C PRO A 218 -3.36 7.50 8.28
N LEU A 219 -3.91 8.19 7.27
CA LEU A 219 -4.61 7.54 6.16
C LEU A 219 -3.99 7.87 4.82
N SER A 220 -4.06 6.94 3.87
CA SER A 220 -3.78 7.19 2.46
C SER A 220 -4.93 6.74 1.57
N LEU A 221 -5.22 7.55 0.55
CA LEU A 221 -5.91 7.13 -0.67
C LEU A 221 -4.83 6.68 -1.66
N VAL A 222 -4.80 5.38 -1.95
CA VAL A 222 -3.87 4.78 -2.92
C VAL A 222 -4.62 4.63 -4.24
N LYS A 223 -4.15 5.27 -5.31
CA LYS A 223 -4.69 5.15 -6.66
C LYS A 223 -3.70 4.41 -7.55
N ILE A 224 -4.13 3.32 -8.16
CA ILE A 224 -3.35 2.48 -9.06
C ILE A 224 -3.74 2.84 -10.49
N HIS A 225 -2.78 3.31 -11.26
CA HIS A 225 -3.05 3.80 -12.61
C HIS A 225 -2.52 2.84 -13.67
N TYR A 226 -3.41 2.52 -14.60
CA TYR A 226 -3.08 1.85 -15.86
C TYR A 226 -3.32 2.86 -16.97
N ARG A 227 -2.35 3.03 -17.86
CA ARG A 227 -2.50 3.93 -19.01
C ARG A 227 -3.52 3.37 -20.00
N ARG A 228 -4.17 4.25 -20.75
CA ARG A 228 -4.93 3.80 -21.91
C ARG A 228 -4.01 3.15 -22.96
N PRO A 229 -4.47 2.13 -23.71
CA PRO A 229 -3.61 1.37 -24.63
C PRO A 229 -2.94 2.20 -25.72
N GLU A 230 -3.53 3.33 -26.11
CA GLU A 230 -2.99 4.25 -27.11
C GLU A 230 -1.80 5.09 -26.63
N LEU A 231 -1.55 5.16 -25.32
CA LEU A 231 -0.43 5.91 -24.75
C LEU A 231 0.76 5.00 -24.48
N SER A 232 1.96 5.48 -24.83
CA SER A 232 3.17 4.90 -24.27
C SER A 232 3.26 5.17 -22.75
N ARG A 233 4.05 4.36 -22.03
CA ARG A 233 4.30 4.59 -20.60
C ARG A 233 4.93 5.96 -20.35
N GLU A 234 5.86 6.37 -21.21
CA GLU A 234 6.54 7.67 -21.09
C GLU A 234 5.57 8.83 -21.26
N GLU A 235 4.74 8.82 -22.31
CA GLU A 235 3.71 9.85 -22.52
C GLU A 235 2.72 9.92 -21.36
N PHE A 236 2.27 8.77 -20.88
CA PHE A 236 1.39 8.65 -19.72
C PHE A 236 2.03 9.26 -18.46
N GLN A 237 3.25 8.85 -18.12
CA GLN A 237 3.97 9.31 -16.94
C GLN A 237 4.26 10.81 -17.00
N GLN A 238 4.67 11.32 -18.17
CA GLN A 238 4.87 12.75 -18.39
C GLN A 238 3.58 13.54 -18.21
N ARG A 239 2.46 13.06 -18.76
CA ARG A 239 1.15 13.69 -18.59
C ARG A 239 0.74 13.70 -17.11
N LEU A 240 0.91 12.59 -16.41
CA LEU A 240 0.56 12.45 -15.00
C LEU A 240 1.38 13.40 -14.10
N LEU A 241 2.69 13.48 -14.33
CA LEU A 241 3.61 14.27 -13.50
C LEU A 241 3.54 15.78 -13.75
N VAL A 242 3.28 16.19 -14.99
CA VAL A 242 3.35 17.60 -15.37
C VAL A 242 1.95 18.21 -15.47
N THR A 243 1.10 17.66 -16.32
CA THR A 243 -0.21 18.28 -16.64
C THR A 243 -1.23 17.97 -15.55
N HIS A 244 -1.42 16.69 -15.25
CA HIS A 244 -2.41 16.26 -14.27
C HIS A 244 -2.04 16.73 -12.86
N ALA A 245 -0.78 16.56 -12.46
CA ALA A 245 -0.31 17.06 -11.16
C ALA A 245 -0.53 18.57 -10.98
N ALA A 246 -0.34 19.38 -12.04
CA ALA A 246 -0.61 20.81 -11.96
C ALA A 246 -2.10 21.11 -11.75
N LEU A 247 -2.99 20.36 -12.40
CA LEU A 247 -4.43 20.46 -12.20
C LEU A 247 -4.82 20.10 -10.77
N VAL A 248 -4.31 18.99 -10.22
CA VAL A 248 -4.56 18.58 -8.82
C VAL A 248 -4.08 19.66 -7.86
N MET A 249 -2.85 20.13 -8.01
CA MET A 249 -2.26 21.15 -7.12
C MET A 249 -2.91 22.53 -7.25
N ALA A 250 -3.71 22.78 -8.28
CA ALA A 250 -4.47 24.01 -8.43
C ALA A 250 -5.83 23.97 -7.70
N GLN A 251 -6.32 22.78 -7.31
CA GLN A 251 -7.62 22.64 -6.66
C GLN A 251 -7.57 23.11 -5.19
N PRO A 252 -8.48 24.01 -4.76
CA PRO A 252 -8.63 24.39 -3.36
C PRO A 252 -8.82 23.20 -2.40
N ALA A 253 -9.64 22.20 -2.78
CA ALA A 253 -9.89 21.01 -1.98
C ALA A 253 -8.61 20.22 -1.68
N THR A 254 -7.65 20.17 -2.61
CA THR A 254 -6.36 19.49 -2.39
C THR A 254 -5.61 20.13 -1.22
N HIS A 255 -5.54 21.46 -1.15
CA HIS A 255 -4.85 22.16 -0.05
C HIS A 255 -5.66 22.19 1.26
N THR A 256 -6.96 21.87 1.19
CA THR A 256 -7.85 21.81 2.36
C THR A 256 -7.75 20.46 3.07
N TYR A 257 -7.77 19.36 2.31
CA TYR A 257 -7.92 18.00 2.86
C TYR A 257 -6.65 17.16 2.77
N VAL A 258 -5.82 17.35 1.73
CA VAL A 258 -4.66 16.50 1.47
C VAL A 258 -3.47 17.03 2.26
N ARG A 259 -2.85 16.17 3.08
CA ARG A 259 -1.64 16.48 3.86
C ARG A 259 -0.35 16.15 3.11
N ARG A 260 -0.43 15.17 2.22
CA ARG A 260 0.69 14.69 1.43
C ARG A 260 0.21 14.20 0.08
N TYR A 261 0.95 14.48 -0.99
CA TYR A 261 0.71 13.93 -2.31
C TYR A 261 2.03 13.49 -2.93
N ALA A 262 2.15 12.20 -3.24
CA ALA A 262 3.25 11.64 -4.02
C ALA A 262 2.75 10.85 -5.23
N GLN A 263 3.56 10.82 -6.28
CA GLN A 263 3.39 9.96 -7.44
C GLN A 263 4.57 9.01 -7.57
N LEU A 264 4.31 7.73 -7.80
CA LEU A 264 5.31 6.67 -7.98
C LEU A 264 5.24 6.20 -9.43
N HIS A 265 6.24 6.53 -10.22
CA HIS A 265 6.28 6.24 -11.66
C HIS A 265 7.06 4.96 -11.91
N ASN A 266 6.38 3.90 -12.39
CA ASN A 266 6.98 2.58 -12.58
C ASN A 266 8.08 2.62 -13.66
N ILE A 267 9.30 2.21 -13.31
CA ILE A 267 10.46 2.15 -14.20
C ILE A 267 11.00 0.72 -14.40
N GLY A 268 10.37 -0.30 -13.80
CA GLY A 268 10.79 -1.69 -13.93
C GLY A 268 10.27 -2.57 -12.79
N SER A 269 10.83 -3.77 -12.66
CA SER A 269 10.57 -4.69 -11.56
C SER A 269 11.85 -5.40 -11.16
N THR A 270 11.99 -5.71 -9.88
CA THR A 270 13.07 -6.56 -9.35
C THR A 270 12.81 -8.05 -9.61
N GLN A 271 11.60 -8.41 -10.05
CA GLN A 271 11.20 -9.77 -10.40
C GLN A 271 10.86 -9.88 -11.90
N GLN A 272 11.23 -10.99 -12.51
CA GLN A 272 10.84 -11.32 -13.89
C GLN A 272 10.47 -12.80 -14.01
N PRO A 273 9.25 -13.15 -14.49
CA PRO A 273 8.15 -12.24 -14.84
C PRO A 273 7.43 -11.67 -13.60
N ASP A 274 6.88 -10.46 -13.74
CA ASP A 274 5.97 -9.84 -12.76
C ASP A 274 4.64 -9.48 -13.45
N PRO A 275 3.72 -10.44 -13.61
CA PRO A 275 2.52 -10.27 -14.45
C PRO A 275 1.49 -9.31 -13.84
N GLU A 276 1.49 -9.13 -12.52
CA GLU A 276 0.56 -8.25 -11.81
C GLU A 276 1.11 -6.83 -11.69
N GLY A 277 2.40 -6.68 -11.37
CA GLY A 277 3.04 -5.39 -11.14
C GLY A 277 3.55 -4.70 -12.40
N ASN A 278 4.12 -5.44 -13.37
CA ASN A 278 4.64 -4.85 -14.61
C ASN A 278 3.60 -4.00 -15.37
N PRO A 279 2.30 -4.38 -15.44
CA PRO A 279 1.31 -3.55 -16.11
C PRO A 279 0.92 -2.26 -15.37
N ILE A 280 1.25 -2.09 -14.09
CA ILE A 280 0.97 -0.85 -13.34
C ILE A 280 1.89 0.25 -13.86
N ASP A 281 1.33 1.39 -14.27
CA ASP A 281 2.12 2.48 -14.88
C ASP A 281 2.57 3.52 -13.86
N ALA A 282 1.70 3.82 -12.90
CA ALA A 282 2.03 4.67 -11.77
C ALA A 282 1.09 4.44 -10.60
N VAL A 283 1.50 4.93 -9.43
CA VAL A 283 0.67 4.97 -8.21
C VAL A 283 0.59 6.43 -7.74
N SER A 284 -0.59 6.92 -7.38
CA SER A 284 -0.73 8.16 -6.61
C SER A 284 -1.06 7.84 -5.17
N VAL A 285 -0.34 8.44 -4.24
CA VAL A 285 -0.53 8.29 -2.80
C VAL A 285 -0.86 9.65 -2.22
N LEU A 286 -2.12 9.84 -1.83
CA LEU A 286 -2.60 11.05 -1.16
C LEU A 286 -2.85 10.72 0.30
N SER A 287 -2.32 11.49 1.24
CA SER A 287 -2.48 11.22 2.67
C SER A 287 -3.35 12.27 3.37
N PHE A 288 -4.09 11.84 4.39
CA PHE A 288 -5.18 12.62 5.00
C PHE A 288 -5.15 12.55 6.52
N ALA A 289 -5.79 13.51 7.19
CA ALA A 289 -5.89 13.54 8.66
C ALA A 289 -6.82 12.47 9.23
N SER A 290 -7.88 12.18 8.50
CA SER A 290 -9.03 11.41 8.95
C SER A 290 -9.72 10.76 7.74
N VAL A 291 -10.59 9.78 7.98
CA VAL A 291 -11.39 9.17 6.91
C VAL A 291 -12.40 10.16 6.34
N ASN A 292 -12.93 11.07 7.16
CA ASN A 292 -13.87 12.08 6.71
C ASN A 292 -13.22 13.09 5.76
N ASP A 293 -11.94 13.44 5.95
CA ASP A 293 -11.21 14.27 5.00
C ASP A 293 -11.09 13.58 3.63
N VAL A 294 -10.93 12.25 3.60
CA VAL A 294 -10.93 11.47 2.35
C VAL A 294 -12.32 11.55 1.71
N GLU A 295 -13.37 11.31 2.49
CA GLU A 295 -14.76 11.31 2.00
C GLU A 295 -15.18 12.68 1.46
N ASP A 296 -14.90 13.74 2.21
CA ASP A 296 -15.21 15.11 1.84
C ASP A 296 -14.42 15.52 0.59
N TYR A 297 -13.12 15.19 0.51
CA TYR A 297 -12.30 15.44 -0.67
C TYR A 297 -12.91 14.79 -1.92
N LEU A 298 -13.26 13.49 -1.83
CA LEU A 298 -13.85 12.73 -2.94
C LEU A 298 -15.25 13.24 -3.35
N ALA A 299 -15.97 13.91 -2.45
CA ALA A 299 -17.30 14.47 -2.70
C ALA A 299 -17.27 15.88 -3.33
N THR A 300 -16.10 16.53 -3.42
CA THR A 300 -15.98 17.88 -3.97
C THR A 300 -16.08 17.94 -5.50
N ASP A 301 -16.56 19.07 -6.03
CA ASP A 301 -16.51 19.36 -7.47
C ASP A 301 -15.06 19.48 -7.98
N ASP A 302 -14.16 19.96 -7.13
CA ASP A 302 -12.71 20.00 -7.38
C ASP A 302 -12.16 18.60 -7.69
N TYR A 303 -12.53 17.59 -6.90
CA TYR A 303 -12.12 16.20 -7.16
C TYR A 303 -12.81 15.61 -8.39
N GLN A 304 -14.06 15.98 -8.67
CA GLN A 304 -14.72 15.57 -9.92
C GLN A 304 -13.94 16.09 -11.14
N ALA A 305 -13.38 17.29 -11.09
CA ALA A 305 -12.52 17.82 -12.15
C ALA A 305 -11.21 17.03 -12.28
N VAL A 306 -10.59 16.62 -11.16
CA VAL A 306 -9.42 15.73 -11.13
C VAL A 306 -9.73 14.40 -11.79
N GLU A 307 -10.82 13.75 -11.38
CA GLU A 307 -11.23 12.46 -11.94
C GLU A 307 -11.61 12.56 -13.43
N ALA A 308 -12.27 13.64 -13.84
CA ALA A 308 -12.61 13.87 -15.23
C ALA A 308 -11.37 13.97 -16.12
N ASP A 309 -10.29 14.63 -15.66
CA ASP A 309 -9.03 14.67 -16.40
C ASP A 309 -8.38 13.28 -16.45
N GLU A 310 -8.30 12.56 -15.32
CA GLU A 310 -7.76 11.19 -15.28
C GLU A 310 -8.46 10.27 -16.28
N ALA A 311 -9.79 10.32 -16.33
CA ALA A 311 -10.60 9.51 -17.22
C ALA A 311 -10.21 9.67 -18.70
N THR A 312 -9.54 10.76 -19.10
CA THR A 312 -9.09 10.98 -20.48
C THR A 312 -7.77 10.29 -20.85
N PHE A 313 -7.01 9.76 -19.88
CA PHE A 313 -5.70 9.13 -20.14
C PHE A 313 -5.40 7.86 -19.34
N ILE A 314 -6.23 7.51 -18.36
CA ILE A 314 -6.18 6.21 -17.67
C ILE A 314 -7.17 5.21 -18.30
N ASP A 315 -6.87 3.92 -18.18
CA ASP A 315 -7.85 2.85 -18.31
C ASP A 315 -8.71 2.84 -17.04
N SER A 316 -9.91 3.41 -17.12
CA SER A 316 -10.82 3.57 -15.98
C SER A 316 -11.47 2.27 -15.51
N VAL A 317 -11.39 1.21 -16.32
CA VAL A 317 -11.91 -0.12 -15.93
C VAL A 317 -10.88 -0.85 -15.08
N ARG A 318 -9.60 -0.72 -15.43
CA ARG A 318 -8.51 -1.41 -14.74
C ARG A 318 -7.92 -0.62 -13.57
N SER A 319 -7.94 0.71 -13.66
CA SER A 319 -7.45 1.58 -12.59
C SER A 319 -8.43 1.58 -11.43
N GLU A 320 -7.90 1.53 -10.21
CA GLU A 320 -8.69 1.52 -8.99
C GLU A 320 -8.05 2.40 -7.91
N PHE A 321 -8.84 2.80 -6.92
CA PHE A 321 -8.33 3.34 -5.67
C PHE A 321 -8.99 2.69 -4.47
N TRP A 322 -8.30 2.78 -3.34
CA TRP A 322 -8.80 2.35 -2.05
C TRP A 322 -8.11 3.15 -0.93
N THR A 323 -8.76 3.24 0.22
CA THR A 323 -8.20 3.89 1.41
C THR A 323 -7.54 2.86 2.33
N GLY A 324 -6.41 3.24 2.92
CA GLY A 324 -5.69 2.43 3.89
C GLY A 324 -5.16 3.20 5.09
N LEU A 325 -4.89 2.48 6.16
CA LEU A 325 -4.18 2.92 7.36
C LEU A 325 -2.68 2.91 7.09
N ASN A 326 -1.99 4.00 7.41
CA ASN A 326 -0.55 4.12 7.25
C ASN A 326 0.18 3.74 8.53
N TYR A 327 1.20 2.90 8.39
CA TYR A 327 2.18 2.63 9.42
C TYR A 327 3.58 2.94 8.88
N SER A 328 4.19 3.99 9.42
CA SER A 328 5.60 4.28 9.14
C SER A 328 6.49 3.42 10.03
N VAL A 329 7.11 2.40 9.45
CA VAL A 329 7.98 1.43 10.14
C VAL A 329 9.39 2.01 10.25
N ILE A 330 9.94 2.49 9.13
CA ILE A 330 11.23 3.19 9.05
C ILE A 330 10.98 4.56 8.45
N ASN A 331 11.54 5.61 9.05
CA ASN A 331 11.55 6.93 8.46
C ASN A 331 12.86 7.66 8.78
N ARG A 332 13.71 7.78 7.77
CA ARG A 332 15.00 8.47 7.80
C ARG A 332 15.01 9.68 6.83
N LEU A 333 13.85 10.15 6.38
CA LEU A 333 13.66 11.23 5.42
C LEU A 333 12.80 12.37 6.00
N LEU A 334 13.40 13.24 6.83
CA LEU A 334 12.68 14.39 7.40
C LEU A 334 13.53 15.67 7.43
N PRO A 335 12.91 16.85 7.20
CA PRO A 335 11.54 17.02 6.71
C PRO A 335 11.39 16.51 5.27
N GLU A 336 10.17 16.18 4.82
CA GLU A 336 9.96 15.94 3.39
C GLU A 336 10.08 17.25 2.60
N LEU A 337 10.65 17.17 1.41
CA LEU A 337 10.72 18.28 0.46
C LEU A 337 9.95 17.91 -0.81
N ALA A 338 9.35 18.92 -1.46
CA ALA A 338 8.80 18.73 -2.78
C ALA A 338 9.92 18.36 -3.76
N THR A 339 9.66 17.35 -4.58
CA THR A 339 10.61 16.84 -5.56
C THR A 339 10.67 17.74 -6.78
N ARG A 340 11.89 17.96 -7.30
CA ARG A 340 12.13 18.62 -8.58
C ARG A 340 11.65 17.71 -9.72
N ARG A 341 10.76 18.24 -10.55
CA ARG A 341 10.10 17.49 -11.64
C ARG A 341 10.94 17.45 -12.89
#